data_AF-W4QZU4-F1
#
_entry.id   AF-W4QZU4-F1
#
_cell.length_a   1.000
_cell.length_b   1.000
_cell.length_c   1.000
_cell.angle_alpha   90.00
_cell.angle_beta   90.00
_cell.angle_gamma   90.00
#
_symmetry.space_group_name_H-M   'P 1'
#
loop_
_entity.id
_entity.type
_entity.pdbx_description
1 polymer ?
#
loop_
_entity_poly.entity_id
_entity_poly.type
_entity_poly.pdbx_seq_one_letter_code
_entity_poly.pdbx_strand_id
1 'polypeptide(L)'
;MLNTAKELVSQIQSSQKEIEAMNDKIFAIEMGRLHEIIDVARCSFQYSPIIEVLDEEMEIYFTNEEGNLLNGILIFHSCDFFEDTDDCNIEAGTQIYLLENGDLKVTRYIDKSYYCDDCEEDHSNFQRMDCNGLSLKEFDLELIAKRIIDLLSHQNVYLDKVKQKKHQKLQGIA
;
A
#
# COMPACT_ATOMS: atom_id res chain seq x y z
N MET A 1 30.49 8.92 -40.81
CA MET A 1 29.14 9.17 -40.25
C MET A 1 28.37 7.88 -39.97
N LEU A 2 28.20 6.97 -40.95
CA LEU A 2 27.47 5.71 -40.72
C LEU A 2 28.11 4.77 -39.67
N ASN A 3 29.45 4.68 -39.63
CA ASN A 3 30.16 3.84 -38.66
C ASN A 3 30.07 4.40 -37.23
N THR A 4 30.22 5.71 -37.08
CA THR A 4 30.04 6.42 -35.80
C THR A 4 28.63 6.24 -35.23
N ALA A 5 27.59 6.28 -36.09
CA ALA A 5 26.22 6.04 -35.66
C ALA A 5 26.01 4.60 -35.16
N LYS A 6 26.61 3.60 -35.80
CA LYS A 6 26.53 2.19 -35.36
C LYS A 6 27.23 1.97 -34.02
N GLU A 7 28.39 2.59 -33.83
CA GLU A 7 29.13 2.54 -32.55
C GLU A 7 28.32 3.16 -31.41
N LEU A 8 27.72 4.33 -31.63
CA LEU A 8 26.85 4.98 -30.65
C LEU A 8 25.62 4.13 -30.30
N VAL A 9 24.95 3.53 -31.29
CA VAL A 9 23.81 2.63 -31.03
C VAL A 9 24.25 1.41 -30.21
N SER A 10 25.40 0.82 -30.52
CA SER A 10 25.93 -0.30 -29.74
C SER A 10 26.27 0.10 -28.31
N GLN A 11 26.83 1.30 -28.09
CA GLN A 11 27.12 1.82 -26.77
C GLN A 11 25.85 2.06 -25.97
N ILE A 12 24.83 2.68 -26.59
CA ILE A 12 23.51 2.90 -25.96
C ILE A 12 22.90 1.57 -25.51
N GLN A 13 22.90 0.56 -26.39
CA GLN A 13 22.35 -0.76 -26.06
C GLN A 13 23.13 -1.46 -24.92
N SER A 14 24.45 -1.29 -24.88
CA SER A 14 25.27 -1.81 -23.76
C SER A 14 24.92 -1.10 -22.46
N SER A 15 24.89 0.23 -22.46
CA SER A 15 24.55 1.02 -21.28
C SER A 15 23.13 0.75 -20.79
N GLN A 16 22.16 0.55 -21.68
CA GLN A 16 20.79 0.18 -21.30
C GLN A 16 20.76 -1.15 -20.53
N LYS A 17 21.45 -2.18 -21.03
CA LYS A 17 21.56 -3.47 -20.33
C LYS A 17 22.25 -3.35 -18.97
N GLU A 18 23.29 -2.53 -18.88
CA GLU A 18 23.99 -2.27 -17.62
C GLU A 18 23.08 -1.58 -16.60
N ILE A 19 22.31 -0.58 -17.04
CA ILE A 19 21.32 0.12 -16.21
C ILE A 19 20.23 -0.85 -15.72
N GLU A 20 19.68 -1.69 -16.61
CA GLU A 20 18.69 -2.71 -16.24
C GLU A 20 19.25 -3.66 -15.16
N ALA A 21 20.47 -4.16 -15.35
CA ALA A 21 21.12 -5.04 -14.38
C ALA A 21 21.41 -4.33 -13.04
N MET A 22 21.68 -3.02 -13.06
CA MET A 22 21.83 -2.22 -11.84
C MET A 22 20.49 -2.04 -11.11
N ASN A 23 19.43 -1.72 -11.84
CA ASN A 23 18.08 -1.56 -11.27
C ASN A 23 17.60 -2.86 -10.61
N ASP A 24 17.86 -4.01 -11.23
CA ASP A 24 17.55 -5.32 -10.64
C ASP A 24 18.27 -5.56 -9.31
N LYS A 25 19.53 -5.13 -9.20
CA LYS A 25 20.31 -5.24 -7.96
C LYS A 25 19.79 -4.29 -6.88
N ILE A 26 19.45 -3.05 -7.24
CA ILE A 26 18.88 -2.06 -6.32
C ILE A 26 17.56 -2.59 -5.77
N PHE A 27 16.66 -3.04 -6.66
CA PHE A 27 15.39 -3.63 -6.27
C PHE A 27 15.55 -4.80 -5.30
N ALA A 28 16.51 -5.72 -5.55
CA ALA A 28 16.75 -6.84 -4.65
C ALA A 28 17.19 -6.40 -3.25
N ILE A 29 18.02 -5.36 -3.15
CA ILE A 29 18.47 -4.79 -1.87
C ILE A 29 17.29 -4.13 -1.14
N GLU A 30 16.48 -3.35 -1.84
CA GLU A 30 15.32 -2.66 -1.29
C GLU A 30 14.23 -3.64 -0.84
N MET A 31 13.95 -4.68 -1.63
CA MET A 31 13.07 -5.77 -1.21
C MET A 31 13.58 -6.48 0.04
N GLY A 32 14.90 -6.71 0.15
CA GLY A 32 15.50 -7.26 1.36
C GLY A 32 15.20 -6.42 2.60
N ARG A 33 15.39 -5.09 2.50
CA ARG A 33 15.08 -4.15 3.59
C ARG A 33 13.58 -4.11 3.91
N LEU A 34 12.73 -4.13 2.88
CA LEU A 34 11.28 -4.13 3.04
C LEU A 34 10.81 -5.38 3.78
N HIS A 35 11.38 -6.56 3.48
CA HIS A 35 11.07 -7.78 4.23
C HIS A 35 11.42 -7.67 5.71
N GLU A 36 12.58 -7.10 6.06
CA GLU A 36 12.95 -6.89 7.47
C GLU A 36 11.92 -6.01 8.20
N ILE A 37 11.43 -4.95 7.54
CA ILE A 37 10.41 -4.06 8.09
C ILE A 37 9.07 -4.80 8.25
N ILE A 38 8.67 -5.57 7.23
CA ILE A 38 7.44 -6.38 7.26
C ILE A 38 7.49 -7.39 8.40
N ASP A 39 8.62 -8.08 8.61
CA ASP A 39 8.73 -9.07 9.69
C ASP A 39 8.55 -8.44 11.08
N VAL A 40 9.11 -7.25 11.30
CA VAL A 40 8.85 -6.45 12.51
C VAL A 40 7.37 -6.06 12.60
N ALA A 41 6.78 -5.65 11.48
CA ALA A 41 5.40 -5.20 11.41
C ALA A 41 4.39 -6.32 11.73
N ARG A 42 4.61 -7.52 11.21
CA ARG A 42 3.80 -8.72 11.48
C ARG A 42 3.68 -9.01 12.97
N CYS A 43 4.76 -8.83 13.72
CA CYS A 43 4.77 -9.06 15.17
C CYS A 43 4.00 -7.98 15.94
N SER A 44 3.88 -6.78 15.35
CA SER A 44 3.29 -5.60 15.97
C SER A 44 1.79 -5.48 15.66
N PHE A 45 1.38 -5.80 14.44
CA PHE A 45 -0.02 -5.71 14.00
C PHE A 45 -0.93 -6.86 14.50
N GLN A 46 -0.39 -7.87 15.19
CA GLN A 46 -1.20 -8.86 15.92
C GLN A 46 -2.15 -8.24 16.96
N TYR A 47 -1.84 -7.03 17.40
CA TYR A 47 -2.72 -6.21 18.20
C TYR A 47 -3.16 -5.04 17.34
N SER A 48 -4.09 -5.26 16.40
CA SER A 48 -4.73 -4.14 15.70
C SER A 48 -5.14 -3.13 16.75
N PRO A 49 -4.50 -1.95 16.79
CA PRO A 49 -5.07 -0.89 17.57
C PRO A 49 -6.46 -0.71 16.96
N ILE A 50 -7.48 -0.68 17.81
CA ILE A 50 -8.73 -0.05 17.40
C ILE A 50 -8.33 1.42 17.24
N ILE A 51 -7.76 1.72 16.09
CA ILE A 51 -7.43 3.04 15.63
C ILE A 51 -8.81 3.63 15.38
N GLU A 52 -9.38 4.28 16.39
CA GLU A 52 -10.41 5.30 16.19
C GLU A 52 -9.73 6.47 15.47
N VAL A 53 -9.41 6.31 14.19
CA VAL A 53 -8.87 7.39 13.37
C VAL A 53 -9.51 7.29 12.00
N LEU A 54 -10.46 8.21 11.82
CA LEU A 54 -10.86 8.87 10.57
C LEU A 54 -11.62 8.00 9.57
N ASP A 55 -12.94 8.26 9.50
CA ASP A 55 -13.88 7.95 8.43
C ASP A 55 -13.67 6.61 7.68
N GLU A 56 -14.46 5.61 8.09
CA GLU A 56 -14.91 4.48 7.24
C GLU A 56 -13.85 3.76 6.37
N GLU A 57 -12.61 3.58 6.83
CA GLU A 57 -11.75 2.57 6.22
C GLU A 57 -12.29 1.17 6.58
N MET A 58 -13.13 0.61 5.68
CA MET A 58 -13.59 -0.77 5.73
C MET A 58 -12.42 -1.70 6.03
N GLU A 59 -12.59 -2.61 6.99
CA GLU A 59 -11.70 -3.76 7.13
C GLU A 59 -11.74 -4.54 5.81
N ILE A 60 -10.62 -4.54 5.08
CA ILE A 60 -10.54 -5.21 3.79
C ILE A 60 -9.94 -6.59 4.02
N TYR A 61 -10.76 -7.60 3.74
CA TYR A 61 -10.39 -9.00 3.87
C TYR A 61 -9.95 -9.56 2.52
N PHE A 62 -8.85 -10.30 2.54
CA PHE A 62 -8.32 -11.06 1.41
C PHE A 62 -8.41 -12.55 1.73
N THR A 63 -8.64 -13.37 0.71
CA THR A 63 -8.62 -14.83 0.88
C THR A 63 -7.28 -15.37 0.38
N ASN A 64 -6.57 -16.14 1.21
CA ASN A 64 -5.33 -16.80 0.80
C ASN A 64 -5.62 -18.06 -0.06
N GLU A 65 -4.57 -18.73 -0.54
CA GLU A 65 -4.71 -19.95 -1.37
C GLU A 65 -5.43 -21.11 -0.66
N GLU A 66 -5.42 -21.11 0.67
CA GLU A 66 -6.05 -22.13 1.51
C GLU A 66 -7.51 -21.80 1.85
N GLY A 67 -8.02 -20.63 1.44
CA GLY A 67 -9.37 -20.17 1.75
C GLY A 67 -9.50 -19.42 3.08
N ASN A 68 -8.40 -19.12 3.77
CA ASN A 68 -8.42 -18.36 5.01
C ASN A 68 -8.56 -16.85 4.73
N LEU A 69 -9.39 -16.17 5.53
CA LEU A 69 -9.53 -14.72 5.50
C LEU A 69 -8.36 -14.08 6.25
N LEU A 70 -7.69 -13.15 5.58
CA LEU A 70 -6.59 -12.35 6.10
C LEU A 70 -7.01 -10.88 6.08
N ASN A 71 -6.80 -10.17 7.18
CA ASN A 71 -6.97 -8.72 7.19
C ASN A 71 -5.84 -8.05 6.40
N GLY A 72 -6.18 -7.07 5.57
CA GLY A 72 -5.24 -6.25 4.81
C GLY A 72 -5.30 -4.78 5.21
N ILE A 73 -4.15 -4.21 5.54
CA ILE A 73 -3.97 -2.78 5.83
C ILE A 73 -3.52 -2.07 4.57
N LEU A 74 -4.20 -0.99 4.17
CA LEU A 74 -3.79 -0.18 3.02
C LEU A 74 -2.47 0.55 3.32
N ILE A 75 -1.42 0.23 2.56
CA ILE A 75 -0.07 0.82 2.74
C ILE A 75 0.38 1.65 1.53
N PHE A 76 -0.34 1.59 0.42
CA PHE A 76 -0.04 2.40 -0.75
C PHE A 76 -1.31 2.62 -1.57
N HIS A 77 -1.46 3.83 -2.09
CA HIS A 77 -2.54 4.24 -2.97
C HIS A 77 -1.97 5.14 -4.07
N SER A 78 -2.21 4.79 -5.33
CA SER A 78 -1.98 5.68 -6.46
C SER A 78 -3.27 5.84 -7.25
N CYS A 79 -3.60 7.07 -7.59
CA CYS A 79 -4.58 7.40 -8.60
C CYS A 79 -3.85 7.48 -9.94
N ASP A 80 -4.12 6.52 -10.83
CA ASP A 80 -3.48 6.45 -12.15
C ASP A 80 -4.34 7.15 -13.22
N PHE A 81 -5.64 7.30 -12.94
CA PHE A 81 -6.62 7.91 -13.81
C PHE A 81 -7.71 8.61 -12.99
N PHE A 82 -8.07 9.81 -13.42
CA PHE A 82 -9.18 10.57 -12.89
C PHE A 82 -9.93 11.26 -14.03
N GLU A 83 -11.25 11.13 -14.05
CA GLU A 83 -12.14 11.80 -14.99
C GLU A 83 -13.37 12.33 -14.25
N ASP A 84 -13.63 13.62 -14.43
CA ASP A 84 -14.84 14.30 -13.95
C ASP A 84 -15.78 14.49 -15.15
N THR A 85 -16.98 13.92 -15.06
CA THR A 85 -18.03 13.98 -16.09
C THR A 85 -19.26 14.67 -15.52
N ASP A 86 -20.15 15.14 -16.40
CA ASP A 86 -21.39 15.80 -15.97
C ASP A 86 -22.25 14.93 -15.02
N ASP A 87 -22.12 13.60 -15.09
CA ASP A 87 -22.93 12.65 -14.32
C ASP A 87 -22.18 12.02 -13.12
N CYS A 88 -20.85 11.95 -13.15
CA CYS A 88 -20.06 11.27 -12.11
C CYS A 88 -18.56 11.60 -12.17
N ASN A 89 -17.89 11.38 -11.04
CA ASN A 89 -16.43 11.29 -10.93
C ASN A 89 -15.99 9.84 -11.05
N ILE A 90 -14.97 9.58 -11.86
CA ILE A 90 -14.38 8.26 -12.06
C ILE A 90 -12.91 8.33 -11.66
N GLU A 91 -12.54 7.55 -10.65
CA GLU A 91 -11.16 7.37 -10.22
C GLU A 91 -10.73 5.92 -10.49
N ALA A 92 -9.53 5.71 -11.01
CA ALA A 92 -8.96 4.38 -11.11
C ALA A 92 -7.47 4.40 -10.80
N GLY A 93 -6.99 3.31 -10.22
CA GLY A 93 -5.61 3.28 -9.77
C GLY A 93 -5.18 1.96 -9.15
N THR A 94 -4.15 2.04 -8.31
CA THR A 94 -3.53 0.91 -7.65
C THR A 94 -3.52 1.06 -6.14
N GLN A 95 -3.86 -0.02 -5.44
CA GLN A 95 -3.78 -0.13 -3.99
C GLN A 95 -2.87 -1.30 -3.62
N ILE A 96 -1.97 -1.11 -2.66
CA ILE A 96 -1.15 -2.19 -2.07
C ILE A 96 -1.54 -2.34 -0.62
N TYR A 97 -1.82 -3.58 -0.23
CA TYR A 97 -2.18 -3.97 1.12
C TYR A 97 -1.07 -4.79 1.75
N LEU A 98 -0.78 -4.53 3.02
CA LEU A 98 -0.02 -5.44 3.89
C LEU A 98 -1.01 -6.37 4.58
N LEU A 99 -0.89 -7.66 4.31
CA LEU A 99 -1.72 -8.69 4.94
C LEU A 99 -1.15 -9.05 6.32
N GLU A 100 -2.01 -9.50 7.22
CA GLU A 100 -1.63 -9.92 8.58
C GLU A 100 -0.57 -11.04 8.61
N ASN A 101 -0.52 -11.87 7.56
CA ASN A 101 0.48 -12.92 7.42
C ASN A 101 1.84 -12.40 6.91
N GLY A 102 1.95 -11.12 6.54
CA GLY A 102 3.15 -10.48 6.01
C GLY A 102 3.17 -10.28 4.50
N ASP A 103 2.21 -10.86 3.76
CA ASP A 103 2.22 -10.76 2.31
C ASP A 103 1.80 -9.36 1.84
N LEU A 104 2.34 -8.93 0.71
CA LEU A 104 1.88 -7.74 0.02
C LEU A 104 0.92 -8.11 -1.10
N LYS A 105 -0.27 -7.50 -1.09
CA LYS A 105 -1.30 -7.72 -2.10
C LYS A 105 -1.50 -6.46 -2.93
N VAL A 106 -1.20 -6.55 -4.22
CA VAL A 106 -1.43 -5.47 -5.19
C VAL A 106 -2.80 -5.65 -5.82
N THR A 107 -3.59 -4.59 -5.84
CA THR A 107 -4.93 -4.56 -6.40
C THR A 107 -5.12 -3.34 -7.26
N ARG A 108 -5.94 -3.47 -8.30
CA ARG A 108 -6.45 -2.34 -9.08
C ARG A 108 -7.83 -1.98 -8.57
N TYR A 109 -8.13 -0.70 -8.52
CA TYR A 109 -9.47 -0.23 -8.18
C TYR A 109 -10.04 0.66 -9.29
N ILE A 110 -11.36 0.69 -9.33
CA ILE A 110 -12.14 1.70 -10.04
C ILE A 110 -13.21 2.16 -9.05
N ASP A 111 -13.26 3.44 -8.78
CA ASP A 111 -14.31 4.08 -8.01
C ASP A 111 -15.12 5.02 -8.92
N LYS A 112 -16.44 4.94 -8.83
CA LYS A 112 -17.35 5.84 -9.54
C LYS A 112 -18.25 6.51 -8.54
N SER A 113 -18.02 7.79 -8.28
CA SER A 113 -18.80 8.56 -7.32
C SER A 113 -19.71 9.57 -8.02
N TYR A 114 -20.90 9.77 -7.46
CA TYR A 114 -21.89 10.72 -7.95
C TYR A 114 -22.68 11.30 -6.78
N TYR A 115 -23.08 12.56 -6.90
CA TYR A 115 -23.97 13.19 -5.94
C TYR A 115 -25.42 12.84 -6.28
N CYS A 116 -26.23 12.51 -5.27
CA CYS A 116 -27.63 12.21 -5.45
C CYS A 116 -28.51 13.31 -4.86
N ASP A 117 -29.18 14.06 -5.74
CA ASP A 117 -30.06 15.16 -5.36
C ASP A 117 -31.25 14.71 -4.48
N ASP A 118 -31.67 13.44 -4.57
CA ASP A 118 -32.82 12.93 -3.81
C ASP A 118 -32.49 12.73 -2.31
N CYS A 119 -31.27 12.31 -1.98
CA CYS A 119 -30.83 12.10 -0.60
C CYS A 119 -29.83 13.15 -0.10
N GLU A 120 -29.40 14.06 -0.98
CA GLU A 120 -28.39 15.09 -0.71
C GLU A 120 -27.02 14.53 -0.27
N GLU A 121 -26.70 13.28 -0.65
CA GLU A 121 -25.47 12.57 -0.28
C GLU A 121 -24.65 12.12 -1.50
N ASP A 122 -23.34 11.94 -1.31
CA ASP A 122 -22.46 11.29 -2.27
C ASP A 122 -22.61 9.77 -2.20
N HIS A 123 -22.76 9.14 -3.37
CA HIS A 123 -22.72 7.69 -3.52
C HIS A 123 -21.51 7.29 -4.35
N SER A 124 -20.98 6.10 -4.05
CA SER A 124 -19.89 5.54 -4.84
C SER A 124 -20.10 4.07 -5.16
N ASN A 125 -19.61 3.67 -6.33
CA ASN A 125 -19.53 2.28 -6.74
C ASN A 125 -18.06 1.90 -6.88
N PHE A 126 -17.56 1.23 -5.83
CA PHE A 126 -16.19 0.82 -5.73
C PHE A 126 -16.00 -0.63 -6.19
N GLN A 127 -15.10 -0.83 -7.15
CA GLN A 127 -14.71 -2.14 -7.66
C GLN A 127 -13.21 -2.35 -7.43
N ARG A 128 -12.84 -3.55 -6.97
CA ARG A 128 -11.44 -3.95 -6.78
C ARG A 128 -11.16 -5.27 -7.49
N MET A 129 -9.97 -5.38 -8.07
CA MET A 129 -9.49 -6.60 -8.71
C MET A 129 -8.07 -6.92 -8.24
N ASP A 130 -7.91 -8.16 -7.76
CA ASP A 130 -6.61 -8.72 -7.41
C ASP A 130 -5.71 -8.85 -8.63
N CYS A 131 -4.49 -8.34 -8.53
CA CYS A 131 -3.53 -8.34 -9.62
C CYS A 131 -2.35 -9.25 -9.29
N ASN A 132 -2.55 -10.56 -9.48
CA ASN A 132 -1.51 -11.58 -9.23
C ASN A 132 -0.30 -11.49 -10.20
N GLY A 133 -0.32 -10.60 -11.19
CA GLY A 133 0.73 -10.42 -12.20
C GLY A 133 1.49 -9.09 -12.13
N LEU A 134 1.13 -8.16 -11.25
CA LEU A 134 1.86 -6.90 -11.10
C LEU A 134 3.09 -7.12 -10.22
N SER A 135 4.25 -6.74 -10.74
CA SER A 135 5.51 -6.82 -10.00
C SER A 135 5.64 -5.61 -9.08
N LEU A 136 6.09 -5.83 -7.84
CA LEU A 136 6.46 -4.73 -6.95
C LEU A 136 7.60 -3.86 -7.52
N LYS A 137 8.30 -4.31 -8.56
CA LYS A 137 9.31 -3.53 -9.31
C LYS A 137 8.76 -2.25 -9.92
N GLU A 138 7.45 -2.17 -10.11
CA GLU A 138 6.78 -0.99 -10.68
C GLU A 138 6.54 0.12 -9.64
N PHE A 139 6.80 -0.15 -8.35
CA PHE A 139 6.50 0.76 -7.26
C PHE A 139 7.76 1.17 -6.50
N ASP A 140 7.68 2.34 -5.88
CA ASP A 140 8.71 2.84 -4.98
C ASP A 140 8.64 2.08 -3.65
N LEU A 141 9.56 1.13 -3.46
CA LEU A 141 9.64 0.32 -2.25
C LEU A 141 10.00 1.14 -1.01
N GLU A 142 10.70 2.26 -1.16
CA GLU A 142 11.03 3.15 -0.05
C GLU A 142 9.78 3.84 0.48
N LEU A 143 8.88 4.26 -0.42
CA LEU A 143 7.59 4.85 -0.04
C LEU A 143 6.69 3.83 0.70
N ILE A 144 6.64 2.59 0.20
CA ILE A 144 5.91 1.49 0.86
C ILE A 144 6.49 1.24 2.26
N ALA A 145 7.82 1.08 2.36
CA ALA A 145 8.52 0.86 3.62
C ALA A 145 8.24 1.99 4.63
N LYS A 146 8.33 3.24 4.18
CA LYS A 146 8.05 4.42 5.00
C LYS A 146 6.62 4.39 5.55
N ARG A 147 5.62 4.06 4.72
CA ARG A 147 4.23 3.99 5.18
C ARG A 147 4.03 2.92 6.25
N ILE A 148 4.67 1.76 6.13
CA ILE A 148 4.62 0.72 7.17
C ILE A 148 5.25 1.25 8.48
N ILE A 149 6.39 1.92 8.40
CA ILE A 149 7.05 2.53 9.58
C ILE A 149 6.15 3.59 10.24
N ASP A 150 5.47 4.42 9.46
CA ASP A 150 4.54 5.44 9.96
C ASP A 150 3.36 4.79 10.71
N LEU A 151 2.80 3.70 10.16
CA LEU A 151 1.74 2.93 10.81
C LEU A 151 2.20 2.33 12.15
N LEU A 152 3.40 1.74 12.20
CA LEU A 152 3.98 1.21 13.43
C LEU A 152 4.23 2.31 14.47
N SER A 153 4.67 3.49 14.02
CA SER A 153 4.89 4.64 14.88
C SER A 153 3.58 5.14 15.51
N HIS A 154 2.51 5.23 14.72
CA HIS A 154 1.18 5.57 15.22
C HIS A 154 0.64 4.53 16.22
N GLN A 155 0.80 3.24 15.92
CA GLN A 155 0.43 2.17 16.83
C GLN A 155 1.16 2.29 18.18
N ASN A 156 2.47 2.57 18.16
CA ASN A 156 3.25 2.72 19.39
C ASN A 156 2.71 3.88 20.25
N VAL A 157 2.43 5.04 19.65
CA VAL A 157 1.83 6.20 20.34
C VAL A 157 0.47 5.84 20.96
N TYR A 158 -0.37 5.09 20.24
CA TYR A 158 -1.66 4.64 20.75
C TYR A 158 -1.49 3.69 21.95
N LEU A 159 -0.61 2.69 21.86
CA LEU A 159 -0.37 1.73 22.93
C LEU A 159 0.14 2.42 24.20
N ASP A 160 0.99 3.45 24.06
CA ASP A 160 1.43 4.27 25.18
C ASP A 160 0.27 5.04 25.83
N LYS A 161 -0.63 5.63 25.05
CA LYS A 161 -1.85 6.28 25.58
C LYS A 161 -2.73 5.28 26.34
N VAL A 162 -2.93 4.08 25.80
CA VAL A 162 -3.73 3.02 26.45
C VAL A 162 -3.07 2.59 27.77
N LYS A 163 -1.75 2.40 27.77
CA LYS A 163 -0.98 2.06 28.96
C LYS A 163 -1.12 3.12 30.05
N GLN A 164 -1.01 4.41 29.70
CA GLN A 164 -1.21 5.52 30.63
C GLN A 164 -2.63 5.53 31.21
N LYS A 165 -3.66 5.38 30.36
CA LYS A 165 -5.07 5.33 30.78
C LYS A 165 -5.34 4.18 31.76
N LYS A 166 -4.76 2.99 31.49
CA LYS A 166 -4.84 1.83 32.39
C LYS A 166 -4.14 2.08 33.72
N HIS A 167 -2.96 2.71 33.70
CA HIS A 167 -2.21 3.04 34.91
C HIS A 167 -2.99 4.02 35.81
N GLN A 168 -3.58 5.07 35.24
CA GLN A 168 -4.42 6.02 35.97
C GLN A 168 -5.63 5.34 36.62
N LYS A 169 -6.31 4.43 35.89
CA LYS A 169 -7.42 3.64 36.46
C LYS A 169 -6.98 2.79 37.64
N LEU A 170 -5.82 2.12 37.55
CA LEU A 170 -5.29 1.31 38.66
C LEU A 170 -4.94 2.16 39.88
N GLN A 171 -4.38 3.35 39.68
CA GLN A 171 -4.08 4.28 40.78
C GLN A 171 -5.34 4.85 41.44
N GLY A 172 -6.43 5.04 40.70
CA GLY A 172 -7.72 5.50 41.24
C GLY A 172 -8.57 4.43 41.93
N ILE A 173 -8.13 3.17 41.90
CA ILE A 173 -8.76 2.04 42.61
C ILE A 173 -8.09 1.80 43.98
N ALA A 174 -6.93 2.41 44.24
CA ALA A 174 -6.20 2.38 45.52
C ALA A 174 -6.59 3.57 46.41
#